data_AF-A0A920SNQ1-F1
#
_entry.id   AF-A0A920SNQ1-F1
#
_cell.length_a   1.000
_cell.length_b   1.000
_cell.length_c   1.000
_cell.angle_alpha   90.00
_cell.angle_beta   90.00
_cell.angle_gamma   90.00
#
_symmetry.space_group_name_H-M   'P 1'
#
loop_
_entity.id
_entity.type
_entity.pdbx_description
1 polymer ?
#
loop_
_entity_poly.entity_id
_entity_poly.type
_entity_poly.pdbx_seq_one_letter_code
_entity_poly.pdbx_strand_id
1 'polypeptide(L)'
;MLDEVEVLPSENSSISHQIFAEAHVLAALDALDKADPAAALGHLDMAVTWPEHLGLGRPYNPEERIEQYLRGIALRLSGNESEAITAFEAVIAATPQGVLDGEIGAERMDLFVIAAFDALGRSNQIRIAADAEQDVLAQIIARLRSASTNGEDVQGGSTGCSSIILECVL
;
A
#
# COMPACT_ATOMS: atom_id res chain seq x y z
N MET A 1 7.18 37.00 0.10
CA MET A 1 8.21 35.95 -0.06
C MET A 1 7.55 34.65 -0.52
N LEU A 2 6.87 34.75 -1.66
CA LEU A 2 6.50 33.67 -2.59
C LEU A 2 6.71 34.16 -4.04
N ASP A 3 7.35 35.32 -4.20
CA ASP A 3 7.35 36.11 -5.44
C ASP A 3 8.35 35.57 -6.47
N GLU A 4 9.09 34.51 -6.13
CA GLU A 4 10.14 33.88 -6.97
C GLU A 4 10.00 32.35 -7.05
N VAL A 5 8.77 31.81 -7.03
CA VAL A 5 8.55 30.41 -7.41
C VAL A 5 8.15 30.36 -8.88
N GLU A 6 9.09 29.99 -9.75
CA GLU A 6 8.84 29.71 -11.16
C GLU A 6 8.30 28.27 -11.30
N VAL A 7 6.99 28.14 -11.39
CA VAL A 7 6.33 26.84 -11.62
C VAL A 7 6.54 26.44 -13.07
N LEU A 8 7.36 25.40 -13.29
CA LEU A 8 7.58 24.84 -14.61
C LEU A 8 6.29 24.16 -15.13
N PRO A 9 6.02 24.16 -16.45
CA PRO A 9 4.87 23.45 -17.01
C PRO A 9 4.79 21.97 -16.60
N SER A 10 5.93 21.33 -16.36
CA SER A 10 6.04 19.95 -15.88
C SER A 10 5.54 19.74 -14.44
N GLU A 11 5.65 20.74 -13.57
CA GLU A 11 5.23 20.67 -12.15
C GLU A 11 3.69 20.67 -12.03
N ASN A 12 3.00 21.47 -12.87
CA ASN A 12 1.54 21.44 -12.88
C ASN A 12 0.99 20.14 -13.53
N SER A 13 1.79 19.54 -14.41
CA SER A 13 1.49 18.28 -15.08
C SER A 13 1.68 17.07 -14.15
N SER A 14 2.66 17.10 -13.25
CA SER A 14 2.90 16.03 -12.25
C SER A 14 1.79 15.97 -11.23
N ILE A 15 1.31 17.13 -10.79
CA ILE A 15 0.13 17.24 -9.94
C ILE A 15 -1.11 16.65 -10.63
N SER A 16 -1.26 16.86 -11.94
CA SER A 16 -2.42 16.36 -12.69
C SER A 16 -2.45 14.82 -12.76
N HIS A 17 -1.30 14.19 -13.01
CA HIS A 17 -1.18 12.73 -12.98
C HIS A 17 -1.37 12.19 -11.56
N GLN A 18 -0.77 12.84 -10.55
CA GLN A 18 -0.92 12.45 -9.16
C GLN A 18 -2.40 12.41 -8.73
N ILE A 19 -3.16 13.47 -9.00
CA ILE A 19 -4.59 13.52 -8.68
C ILE A 19 -5.37 12.43 -9.42
N PHE A 20 -5.00 12.14 -10.69
CA PHE A 20 -5.62 11.07 -11.47
C PHE A 20 -5.36 9.68 -10.85
N ALA A 21 -4.11 9.40 -10.46
CA ALA A 21 -3.75 8.16 -9.81
C ALA A 21 -4.45 8.00 -8.45
N GLU A 22 -4.42 9.05 -7.61
CA GLU A 22 -5.09 9.07 -6.30
C GLU A 22 -6.60 8.85 -6.40
N ALA A 23 -7.27 9.47 -7.38
CA ALA A 23 -8.70 9.27 -7.60
C ALA A 23 -9.02 7.81 -7.95
N HIS A 24 -8.18 7.18 -8.77
CA HIS A 24 -8.33 5.77 -9.11
C HIS A 24 -8.01 4.83 -7.94
N VAL A 25 -7.02 5.14 -7.11
CA VAL A 25 -6.74 4.39 -5.87
C VAL A 25 -7.93 4.45 -4.91
N LEU A 26 -8.53 5.63 -4.73
CA LEU A 26 -9.73 5.79 -3.89
C LEU A 26 -10.94 5.02 -4.45
N ALA A 27 -11.14 5.03 -5.77
CA ALA A 27 -12.19 4.25 -6.40
C ALA A 27 -11.95 2.74 -6.26
N ALA A 28 -10.69 2.29 -6.31
CA ALA A 28 -10.35 0.89 -6.06
C ALA A 28 -10.65 0.46 -4.63
N LEU A 29 -10.36 1.31 -3.64
CA LEU A 29 -10.72 1.07 -2.24
C LEU A 29 -12.23 0.94 -2.04
N ASP A 30 -13.02 1.86 -2.61
CA ASP A 30 -14.49 1.79 -2.57
C ASP A 30 -15.04 0.51 -3.24
N ALA A 31 -14.41 0.04 -4.31
CA ALA A 31 -14.75 -1.23 -4.94
C ALA A 31 -14.39 -2.45 -4.06
N LEU A 32 -13.24 -2.42 -3.39
CA LEU A 32 -12.84 -3.46 -2.43
C LEU A 32 -13.80 -3.53 -1.24
N ASP A 33 -14.22 -2.39 -0.70
CA ASP A 33 -15.22 -2.32 0.39
C ASP A 33 -16.57 -2.94 -0.01
N LYS A 34 -16.90 -2.88 -1.31
CA LYS A 34 -18.09 -3.50 -1.90
C LYS A 34 -17.89 -4.96 -2.31
N ALA A 35 -16.71 -5.54 -2.01
CA ALA A 35 -16.30 -6.86 -2.45
C ALA A 35 -16.40 -7.05 -3.98
N ASP A 36 -16.09 -6.01 -4.75
CA ASP A 36 -15.99 -6.04 -6.22
C ASP A 36 -14.51 -5.96 -6.64
N PRO A 37 -13.79 -7.09 -6.60
CA PRO A 37 -12.36 -7.10 -6.93
C PRO A 37 -12.11 -6.83 -8.42
N ALA A 38 -13.07 -7.07 -9.30
CA ALA A 38 -12.92 -6.80 -10.73
C ALA A 38 -12.90 -5.29 -11.01
N ALA A 39 -13.83 -4.54 -10.39
CA ALA A 39 -13.82 -3.09 -10.48
C ALA A 39 -12.58 -2.48 -9.81
N ALA A 40 -12.14 -3.04 -8.67
CA ALA A 40 -10.91 -2.60 -8.00
C ALA A 40 -9.69 -2.73 -8.92
N LEU A 41 -9.51 -3.89 -9.58
CA LEU A 41 -8.42 -4.11 -10.52
C LEU A 41 -8.45 -3.15 -11.70
N GLY A 42 -9.64 -2.89 -12.26
CA GLY A 42 -9.78 -1.92 -13.35
C GLY A 42 -9.38 -0.50 -12.96
N HIS A 43 -9.69 -0.06 -11.74
CA HIS A 43 -9.22 1.22 -11.23
C HIS A 43 -7.72 1.24 -10.97
N LEU A 44 -7.14 0.17 -10.42
CA LEU A 44 -5.71 0.06 -10.18
C LEU A 44 -4.88 0.01 -11.48
N ASP A 45 -5.42 -0.57 -12.55
CA ASP A 45 -4.82 -0.50 -13.90
C ASP A 45 -4.77 0.95 -14.41
N MET A 46 -5.78 1.75 -14.08
CA MET A 46 -5.79 3.17 -14.43
C MET A 46 -4.85 4.00 -13.59
N ALA A 47 -4.74 3.74 -12.28
CA ALA A 47 -3.83 4.46 -11.40
C ALA A 47 -2.35 4.39 -11.87
N VAL A 48 -1.92 3.25 -12.42
CA VAL A 48 -0.54 3.06 -12.92
C VAL A 48 -0.35 3.49 -14.39
N THR A 49 -1.41 4.00 -15.04
CA THR A 49 -1.32 4.49 -16.42
C THR A 49 -0.85 5.94 -16.44
N TRP A 50 -0.10 6.32 -17.48
CA TRP A 50 0.43 7.67 -17.68
C TRP A 50 -0.11 8.25 -19.00
N PRO A 51 -1.35 8.77 -19.02
CA PRO A 51 -1.97 9.25 -20.24
C PRO A 51 -1.23 10.49 -20.80
N GLU A 52 -0.88 10.46 -22.08
CA GLU A 52 -0.12 11.55 -22.74
C GLU A 52 -0.82 12.91 -22.63
N HIS A 53 -2.16 12.92 -22.58
CA HIS A 53 -2.96 14.14 -22.45
C HIS A 53 -2.85 14.80 -21.07
N LEU A 54 -2.29 14.12 -20.07
CA LEU A 54 -1.94 14.68 -18.76
C LEU A 54 -0.52 15.27 -18.75
N GLY A 55 0.12 15.37 -19.92
CA GLY A 55 1.33 16.17 -20.17
C GLY A 55 2.63 15.60 -19.61
N LEU A 56 2.61 14.37 -19.08
CA LEU A 56 3.80 13.66 -18.61
C LEU A 56 3.88 12.25 -19.16
N GLY A 57 5.09 11.87 -19.57
CA GLY A 57 5.45 10.47 -19.75
C GLY A 57 5.72 9.78 -18.40
N ARG A 58 5.73 8.45 -18.40
CA ARG A 58 6.02 7.64 -17.21
C ARG A 58 7.44 7.95 -16.69
N PRO A 59 7.60 8.29 -15.40
CA PRO A 59 8.90 8.43 -14.75
C PRO A 59 9.72 7.13 -14.83
N TYR A 60 11.04 7.26 -14.65
CA TYR A 60 11.92 6.10 -14.63
C TYR A 60 11.61 5.13 -13.48
N ASN A 61 11.27 5.67 -12.30
CA ASN A 61 10.94 4.90 -11.11
C ASN A 61 9.70 5.49 -10.43
N PRO A 62 8.48 5.18 -10.92
CA PRO A 62 7.25 5.66 -10.30
C PRO A 62 6.98 4.97 -8.97
N GLU A 63 6.40 5.70 -8.02
CA GLU A 63 5.89 5.13 -6.76
C GLU A 63 4.53 4.51 -7.05
N GLU A 64 4.45 3.18 -7.02
CA GLU A 64 3.24 2.41 -7.33
C GLU A 64 2.95 1.35 -6.23
N ARG A 65 3.58 1.47 -5.05
CA ARG A 65 3.50 0.43 -4.00
C ARG A 65 2.09 0.25 -3.45
N ILE A 66 1.32 1.34 -3.28
CA ILE A 66 -0.06 1.25 -2.81
C ILE A 66 -0.94 0.53 -3.82
N GLU A 67 -0.76 0.81 -5.11
CA GLU A 67 -1.49 0.18 -6.20
C GLU A 67 -1.19 -1.33 -6.25
N GLN A 68 0.08 -1.72 -6.13
CA GLN A 68 0.47 -3.12 -6.10
C GLN A 68 -0.05 -3.86 -4.86
N TYR A 69 -0.04 -3.21 -3.70
CA TYR A 69 -0.60 -3.81 -2.48
C TYR A 69 -2.12 -4.05 -2.60
N LEU A 70 -2.88 -3.05 -3.04
CA LEU A 70 -4.33 -3.18 -3.24
C LEU A 70 -4.67 -4.19 -4.35
N ARG A 71 -3.84 -4.27 -5.39
CA ARG A 71 -3.95 -5.30 -6.44
C ARG A 71 -3.79 -6.69 -5.86
N GLY A 72 -2.81 -6.90 -4.98
CA GLY A 72 -2.62 -8.16 -4.28
C GLY A 72 -3.86 -8.57 -3.49
N ILE A 73 -4.48 -7.63 -2.77
CA ILE A 73 -5.74 -7.86 -2.05
C ILE A 73 -6.86 -8.26 -3.02
N ALA A 74 -7.09 -7.49 -4.09
CA ALA A 74 -8.14 -7.76 -5.07
C ALA A 74 -7.98 -9.13 -5.75
N LEU A 75 -6.75 -9.50 -6.11
CA LEU A 75 -6.43 -10.79 -6.74
C LEU A 75 -6.69 -11.96 -5.78
N ARG A 76 -6.30 -11.82 -4.51
CA ARG A 76 -6.55 -12.85 -3.50
C ARG A 76 -8.04 -13.03 -3.23
N LEU A 77 -8.81 -11.93 -3.15
CA LEU A 77 -10.27 -11.99 -3.06
C LEU A 77 -10.92 -12.69 -4.27
N SER A 78 -10.29 -12.61 -5.44
CA SER A 78 -10.73 -13.29 -6.67
C SER A 78 -10.25 -14.74 -6.78
N GLY A 79 -9.47 -15.24 -5.81
CA GLY A 79 -8.88 -16.58 -5.83
C GLY A 79 -7.60 -16.71 -6.68
N ASN A 80 -7.07 -15.62 -7.21
CA ASN A 80 -5.86 -15.59 -8.04
C ASN A 80 -4.59 -15.46 -7.19
N GLU A 81 -4.34 -16.46 -6.34
CA GLU A 81 -3.29 -16.42 -5.32
C GLU A 81 -1.88 -16.20 -5.88
N SER A 82 -1.53 -16.80 -7.01
CA SER A 82 -0.20 -16.64 -7.62
C SER A 82 0.08 -15.21 -8.09
N GLU A 83 -0.94 -14.54 -8.63
CA GLU A 83 -0.83 -13.16 -9.07
C GLU A 83 -0.82 -12.21 -7.86
N ALA A 84 -1.60 -12.54 -6.81
CA ALA A 84 -1.58 -11.79 -5.56
C ALA A 84 -0.18 -11.79 -4.92
N ILE A 85 0.47 -12.96 -4.86
CA ILE A 85 1.85 -13.07 -4.38
C ILE A 85 2.81 -12.20 -5.20
N THR A 86 2.66 -12.22 -6.53
CA THR A 86 3.50 -11.42 -7.44
C THR A 86 3.32 -9.91 -7.17
N ALA A 87 2.09 -9.46 -6.93
CA ALA A 87 1.81 -8.07 -6.60
C ALA A 87 2.42 -7.66 -5.25
N PHE A 88 2.34 -8.51 -4.21
CA PHE A 88 3.00 -8.23 -2.92
C PHE A 88 4.53 -8.23 -3.03
N GLU A 89 5.12 -9.12 -3.83
CA GLU A 89 6.57 -9.11 -4.09
C GLU A 89 7.01 -7.83 -4.82
N ALA A 90 6.17 -7.27 -5.69
CA ALA A 90 6.46 -5.99 -6.33
C ALA A 90 6.57 -4.84 -5.31
N VAL A 91 5.75 -4.85 -4.25
CA VAL A 91 5.84 -3.88 -3.13
C VAL A 91 7.19 -4.01 -2.42
N ILE A 92 7.61 -5.24 -2.13
CA ILE A 92 8.89 -5.53 -1.46
C ILE A 92 10.05 -5.09 -2.36
N ALA A 93 10.03 -5.44 -3.65
CA ALA A 93 11.08 -5.10 -4.60
C ALA A 93 11.22 -3.58 -4.84
N ALA A 94 10.12 -2.84 -4.78
CA ALA A 94 10.11 -1.38 -4.92
C ALA A 94 10.53 -0.64 -3.63
N THR A 95 10.68 -1.35 -2.50
CA THR A 95 11.04 -0.74 -1.22
C THR A 95 12.57 -0.62 -1.10
N PRO A 96 13.12 0.56 -0.78
CA PRO A 96 14.56 0.74 -0.63
C PRO A 96 15.18 -0.18 0.42
N GLN A 97 16.39 -0.68 0.14
CA GLN A 97 17.08 -1.62 1.02
C GLN A 97 17.30 -1.08 2.45
N GLY A 98 17.58 0.21 2.61
CA GLY A 98 17.71 0.84 3.92
C GLY A 98 16.43 0.77 4.77
N VAL A 99 15.25 0.82 4.15
CA VAL A 99 13.96 0.61 4.84
C VAL A 99 13.82 -0.84 5.30
N LEU A 100 14.22 -1.79 4.45
CA LEU A 100 14.17 -3.23 4.75
C LEU A 100 15.15 -3.64 5.86
N ASP A 101 16.29 -2.96 5.94
CA ASP A 101 17.31 -3.16 6.96
C ASP A 101 17.02 -2.38 8.27
N GLY A 102 15.93 -1.59 8.28
CA GLY A 102 15.44 -0.87 9.43
C GLY A 102 16.10 0.49 9.66
N GLU A 103 16.92 0.97 8.73
CA GLU A 103 17.77 2.16 8.86
C GLU A 103 17.02 3.49 8.65
N ILE A 104 15.71 3.49 8.36
CA ILE A 104 14.96 4.69 7.96
C ILE A 104 13.70 4.89 8.79
N GLY A 105 13.50 6.13 9.27
CA GLY A 105 12.25 6.59 9.88
C GLY A 105 11.10 6.45 8.87
N ALA A 106 10.14 5.59 9.18
CA ALA A 106 9.10 5.16 8.26
C ALA A 106 8.28 6.35 7.72
N GLU A 107 8.46 6.68 6.44
CA GLU A 107 7.47 7.47 5.71
C GLU A 107 6.22 6.62 5.49
N ARG A 108 5.06 7.25 5.28
CA ARG A 108 3.75 6.54 5.20
C ARG A 108 3.76 5.37 4.20
N MET A 109 4.49 5.49 3.09
CA MET A 109 4.56 4.44 2.07
C MET A 109 5.41 3.22 2.49
N ASP A 110 6.35 3.40 3.41
CA ASP A 110 7.21 2.32 3.88
C ASP A 110 6.46 1.30 4.74
N LEU A 111 5.30 1.68 5.30
CA LEU A 111 4.44 0.77 6.02
C LEU A 111 3.80 -0.31 5.11
N PHE A 112 3.66 -0.07 3.81
CA PHE A 112 3.10 -1.07 2.90
C PHE A 112 3.97 -2.31 2.77
N VAL A 113 5.28 -2.21 3.01
CA VAL A 113 6.16 -3.38 2.99
C VAL A 113 5.85 -4.34 4.14
N ILE A 114 5.50 -3.80 5.32
CA ILE A 114 5.07 -4.59 6.49
C ILE A 114 3.80 -5.35 6.13
N ALA A 115 2.83 -4.65 5.56
CA ALA A 115 1.55 -5.24 5.16
C ALA A 115 1.71 -6.30 4.06
N ALA A 116 2.63 -6.10 3.11
CA ALA A 116 2.96 -7.08 2.07
C ALA A 116 3.64 -8.33 2.65
N PHE A 117 4.63 -8.18 3.55
CA PHE A 117 5.26 -9.32 4.23
C PHE A 117 4.25 -10.11 5.06
N ASP A 118 3.35 -9.43 5.76
CA ASP A 118 2.30 -10.06 6.55
C ASP A 118 1.32 -10.84 5.65
N ALA A 119 0.90 -10.25 4.53
CA ALA A 119 0.07 -10.92 3.53
C ALA A 119 0.73 -12.17 2.93
N LEU A 120 2.06 -12.27 2.96
CA LEU A 120 2.81 -13.44 2.50
C LEU A 120 3.15 -14.44 3.64
N GLY A 121 2.75 -14.19 4.88
CA GLY A 121 3.13 -15.00 6.03
C GLY A 121 4.63 -14.97 6.35
N ARG A 122 5.32 -13.89 5.92
CA ARG A 122 6.77 -13.70 5.99
C ARG A 122 7.17 -12.62 6.99
N SER A 123 6.34 -12.37 8.00
CA SER A 123 6.55 -11.31 9.01
C SER A 123 7.84 -11.48 9.81
N ASN A 124 8.49 -12.65 9.76
CA ASN A 124 9.82 -12.92 10.33
C ASN A 124 10.99 -12.28 9.55
N GLN A 125 10.76 -11.81 8.33
CA GLN A 125 11.78 -11.17 7.49
C GLN A 125 11.86 -9.65 7.68
N ILE A 126 10.93 -9.07 8.43
CA ILE A 126 10.90 -7.64 8.75
C ILE A 126 12.00 -7.34 9.78
N ARG A 127 13.00 -6.54 9.39
CA ARG A 127 13.99 -5.97 10.31
C ARG A 127 13.62 -4.53 10.62
N ILE A 128 13.11 -4.30 11.83
CA ILE A 128 12.95 -2.95 12.36
C ILE A 128 14.22 -2.67 13.16
N ALA A 129 15.03 -1.69 12.77
CA ALA A 129 16.05 -1.18 13.67
C ALA A 129 15.27 -0.41 14.75
N ALA A 130 15.00 -1.10 15.86
CA ALA A 130 14.60 -0.43 17.07
C ALA A 130 15.83 0.34 17.55
N ASP A 131 15.97 1.58 17.13
CA ASP A 131 16.65 2.56 17.96
C ASP A 131 15.98 2.43 19.33
N ALA A 132 16.77 2.06 20.33
CA ALA A 132 16.35 1.34 21.53
C ALA A 132 15.46 2.13 22.52
N GLU A 133 14.71 3.13 22.05
CA GLU A 133 13.78 3.90 22.87
C GLU A 133 12.42 4.00 22.20
N GLN A 134 11.54 3.03 22.49
CA GLN A 134 10.27 3.26 23.17
C GLN A 134 9.40 2.00 23.06
N ASP A 135 9.16 1.39 24.22
CA ASP A 135 8.32 0.22 24.52
C ASP A 135 6.92 0.18 23.86
N VAL A 136 6.46 1.28 23.27
CA VAL A 136 5.12 1.43 22.66
C VAL A 136 5.05 0.73 21.31
N LEU A 137 6.07 0.87 20.46
CA LEU A 137 6.11 0.22 19.15
C LEU A 137 6.18 -1.31 19.29
N ALA A 138 6.97 -1.79 20.24
CA ALA A 138 7.03 -3.21 20.59
C ALA A 138 5.67 -3.76 21.06
N GLN A 139 4.91 -2.98 21.85
CA GLN A 139 3.58 -3.36 22.31
C GLN A 139 2.52 -3.35 21.20
N ILE A 140 2.59 -2.38 20.28
CA ILE A 140 1.70 -2.31 19.11
C ILE A 140 1.97 -3.49 18.17
N ILE A 141 3.24 -3.80 17.92
CA ILE A 141 3.65 -4.95 17.09
C ILE A 141 3.23 -6.27 17.74
N ALA A 142 3.38 -6.42 19.06
CA ALA A 142 2.91 -7.61 19.78
C ALA A 142 1.39 -7.78 19.69
N ARG A 143 0.63 -6.68 19.77
CA ARG A 143 -0.83 -6.69 19.61
C ARG A 143 -1.26 -7.06 18.19
N LEU A 144 -0.64 -6.46 17.17
CA LEU A 144 -0.92 -6.79 15.76
C LEU A 144 -0.65 -8.27 15.46
N ARG A 145 0.48 -8.81 15.95
CA ARG A 145 0.81 -10.23 15.79
C ARG A 145 -0.20 -11.15 16.47
N SER A 146 -0.66 -10.81 17.68
CA SER A 146 -1.68 -11.62 18.39
C SER A 146 -3.06 -11.56 17.74
N ALA A 147 -3.41 -10.43 17.10
CA ALA A 147 -4.66 -10.29 16.36
C ALA A 147 -4.66 -11.10 15.06
N SER A 148 -3.53 -11.16 14.36
CA SER A 148 -3.33 -11.97 13.16
C SER A 148 -3.45 -13.48 13.45
N THR A 149 -2.85 -13.97 14.55
CA THR A 149 -2.94 -15.40 14.93
C THR A 149 -4.31 -15.82 15.48
N ASN A 150 -5.07 -14.91 16.09
CA ASN A 150 -6.42 -15.21 16.56
C ASN A 150 -7.47 -15.18 15.42
N GLY A 151 -7.10 -14.67 14.24
CA GLY A 151 -7.94 -14.69 13.03
C GLY A 151 -8.05 -16.06 12.38
N GLU A 152 -7.14 -17.00 12.69
CA GLU A 152 -7.18 -18.37 12.17
C GLU A 152 -8.08 -19.31 13.00
N ASP A 153 -8.48 -18.91 14.23
CA ASP A 153 -9.24 -19.76 15.17
C ASP A 153 -10.73 -19.42 15.31
N VAL A 154 -11.28 -18.48 14.52
CA VAL A 154 -12.72 -18.15 14.55
C VAL A 154 -13.42 -18.57 13.26
N GLN A 155 -13.46 -19.88 13.01
CA GLN A 155 -14.58 -20.50 12.28
C GLN A 155 -15.80 -20.50 13.22
N GLY A 156 -16.51 -19.37 13.28
CA GLY A 156 -17.79 -19.29 13.96
C GLY A 156 -18.21 -17.87 14.31
N GLY A 157 -19.04 -17.28 13.45
CA GLY A 157 -19.90 -16.15 13.85
C GLY A 157 -19.63 -14.84 13.12
N SER A 158 -20.53 -14.58 12.18
CA SER A 158 -20.83 -13.33 11.49
C SER A 158 -20.51 -12.00 12.21
N THR A 159 -20.13 -11.03 11.36
CA THR A 159 -20.32 -9.57 11.48
C THR A 159 -19.25 -8.84 12.30
N GLY A 160 -18.25 -8.27 11.62
CA GLY A 160 -17.39 -7.26 12.27
C GLY A 160 -16.08 -6.85 11.59
N CYS A 161 -15.68 -7.41 10.44
CA CYS A 161 -14.32 -7.19 9.94
C CYS A 161 -14.06 -5.93 9.07
N SER A 162 -15.06 -5.09 8.77
CA SER A 162 -14.83 -3.92 7.88
C SER A 162 -14.20 -2.70 8.55
N SER A 163 -14.01 -2.65 9.87
CA SER A 163 -13.69 -1.36 10.54
C SER A 163 -12.21 -1.10 10.83
N ILE A 164 -11.33 -2.11 10.82
CA ILE A 164 -9.97 -1.94 11.40
C ILE A 164 -8.94 -1.41 10.39
N ILE A 165 -9.10 -1.67 9.09
CA ILE A 165 -8.13 -1.21 8.09
C ILE A 165 -8.20 0.32 7.89
N LEU A 166 -9.36 0.94 8.11
CA LEU A 166 -9.55 2.37 7.89
C LEU A 166 -8.96 3.25 9.01
N GLU A 167 -8.80 2.72 10.23
CA GLU A 167 -8.41 3.51 11.41
C GLU A 167 -6.89 3.68 11.56
N CYS A 168 -6.08 2.88 10.87
CA CYS A 168 -4.62 3.01 10.87
C CYS A 168 -4.07 3.92 9.75
N VAL A 169 -4.91 4.40 8.85
CA VAL A 169 -4.51 5.12 7.62
C VAL A 169 -4.97 6.60 7.62
N LEU A 170 -5.70 7.04 8.65
CA LEU A 170 -6.16 8.43 8.85
C LEU A 170 -5.39 9.14 9.97
#